data_AF-A0A8B7V9W7-F1
#
_entry.id   AF-A0A8B7V9W7-F1
#
_cell.length_a   1.000
_cell.length_b   1.000
_cell.length_c   1.000
_cell.angle_alpha   90.00
_cell.angle_beta   90.00
_cell.angle_gamma   90.00
#
_symmetry.space_group_name_H-M   'P 1'
#
loop_
_entity.id
_entity.type
_entity.pdbx_description
1 polymer ?
#
loop_
_entity_poly.entity_id
_entity_poly.type
_entity_poly.pdbx_seq_one_letter_code
_entity_poly.pdbx_strand_id
1 'polypeptide(L)'
;MDKMGESDRARNKGTPATPRDGSAVEIVGLCKSAVRWLLELSRKNIFPYHEVRVKRHGKVVAVSYDDWNRKIQNSFEKLFHVSEDPSDPNEKHPDLVHKRGIYKDSYGASNAWCDYQLRPNFTIAMVVAPELFTTEKAWKALEIAEKKLLGPLGMKTLDPDDMVYCGIYDNALDNDNYNLARGFNYHQGPEWLWPIGYFLRAKLHFSKLMGPETTAKTIFLVKNVLSRHYVHLER
;
A
#
# COMPACT_ATOMS: atom_id res chain seq x y z
N MET A 1 0.31 9.15 -4.77
CA MET A 1 -1.06 9.33 -5.31
C MET A 1 -1.52 10.72 -4.94
N ASP A 2 -1.22 11.71 -5.77
CA ASP A 2 -1.07 13.12 -5.41
C ASP A 2 -1.79 14.08 -6.37
N LYS A 3 -2.68 13.56 -7.23
CA LYS A 3 -3.39 14.40 -8.20
C LYS A 3 -4.30 15.38 -7.47
N MET A 4 -4.07 16.66 -7.70
CA MET A 4 -4.96 17.76 -7.33
C MET A 4 -5.90 18.05 -8.49
N GLY A 5 -7.19 18.20 -8.20
CA GLY A 5 -8.16 18.59 -9.22
C GLY A 5 -7.93 20.02 -9.70
N GLU A 6 -8.22 20.24 -10.99
CA GLU A 6 -7.88 21.49 -11.70
C GLU A 6 -9.06 22.01 -12.56
N SER A 7 -10.15 21.26 -12.70
CA SER A 7 -11.30 21.64 -13.53
C SER A 7 -12.29 22.51 -12.73
N ASP A 8 -12.41 23.78 -13.13
CA ASP A 8 -13.50 24.65 -12.68
C ASP A 8 -14.85 24.12 -13.19
N ARG A 9 -14.89 23.61 -14.44
CA ARG A 9 -16.09 23.08 -15.10
C ARG A 9 -16.68 21.89 -14.35
N ALA A 10 -15.85 20.91 -14.02
CA ALA A 10 -16.26 19.73 -13.27
C ALA A 10 -16.38 19.98 -11.76
N ARG A 11 -16.05 21.19 -11.29
CA ARG A 11 -16.07 21.59 -9.88
C ARG A 11 -15.15 20.74 -8.99
N ASN A 12 -14.03 20.27 -9.54
CA ASN A 12 -13.04 19.48 -8.79
C ASN A 12 -11.77 20.27 -8.43
N LYS A 13 -11.66 21.53 -8.89
CA LYS A 13 -10.49 22.38 -8.66
C LYS A 13 -10.16 22.57 -7.18
N GLY A 14 -8.92 22.26 -6.81
CA GLY A 14 -8.44 22.36 -5.43
C GLY A 14 -8.82 21.18 -4.54
N THR A 15 -9.52 20.17 -5.06
CA THR A 15 -9.84 18.94 -4.33
C THR A 15 -8.82 17.85 -4.67
N PRO A 16 -8.15 17.22 -3.69
CA PRO A 16 -7.30 16.08 -3.96
C PRO A 16 -8.12 14.87 -4.40
N ALA A 17 -7.69 14.17 -5.45
CA ALA A 17 -8.41 13.01 -5.98
C ALA A 17 -8.26 11.74 -5.15
N THR A 18 -7.12 11.61 -4.46
CA THR A 18 -6.75 10.45 -3.65
C THR A 18 -6.07 10.91 -2.37
N PRO A 19 -6.78 11.62 -1.46
CA PRO A 19 -6.21 11.98 -0.17
C PRO A 19 -5.87 10.72 0.62
N ARG A 20 -4.68 10.70 1.22
CA ARG A 20 -4.14 9.58 2.04
C ARG A 20 -3.56 10.14 3.33
N ASP A 21 -4.40 10.87 4.04
CA ASP A 21 -4.07 11.71 5.20
C ASP A 21 -4.00 10.95 6.53
N GLY A 22 -4.44 9.69 6.53
CA GLY A 22 -4.22 8.75 7.64
C GLY A 22 -2.80 8.17 7.66
N SER A 23 -2.66 7.04 8.35
CA SER A 23 -1.41 6.28 8.34
C SER A 23 -1.27 5.51 7.02
N ALA A 24 -0.63 6.09 6.02
CA ALA A 24 -0.37 5.42 4.74
C ALA A 24 0.51 4.17 4.91
N VAL A 25 0.10 3.05 4.31
CA VAL A 25 0.70 1.72 4.54
C VAL A 25 2.20 1.68 4.24
N GLU A 26 2.65 2.31 3.16
CA GLU A 26 4.05 2.33 2.76
C GLU A 26 4.90 3.21 3.68
N ILE A 27 4.34 4.30 4.22
CA ILE A 27 5.04 5.17 5.17
C ILE A 27 5.30 4.42 6.47
N VAL A 28 4.31 3.66 6.96
CA VAL A 28 4.48 2.85 8.17
C VAL A 28 5.50 1.73 7.94
N GLY A 29 5.48 1.07 6.78
CA GLY A 29 6.49 0.08 6.39
C GLY A 29 7.90 0.66 6.31
N LEU A 30 8.07 1.81 5.63
CA LEU A 30 9.35 2.52 5.53
C LEU A 30 9.85 2.97 6.91
N CYS A 31 8.95 3.49 7.75
CA CYS A 31 9.24 3.85 9.13
C CYS A 31 9.73 2.65 9.94
N LYS A 32 9.05 1.50 9.85
CA LYS A 32 9.49 0.26 10.49
C LYS A 32 10.90 -0.13 10.06
N SER A 33 11.17 -0.11 8.76
CA SER A 33 12.47 -0.47 8.19
C SER A 33 13.58 0.45 8.71
N ALA A 34 13.32 1.76 8.70
CA ALA A 34 14.26 2.78 9.19
C ALA A 34 14.52 2.64 10.70
N VAL A 35 13.48 2.48 11.51
CA VAL A 35 13.62 2.33 12.97
C VAL A 35 14.34 1.03 13.33
N ARG A 36 14.08 -0.07 12.62
CA ARG A 36 14.85 -1.32 12.76
C ARG A 36 16.34 -1.09 12.48
N TRP A 37 16.66 -0.39 11.39
CA TRP A 37 18.06 -0.08 11.04
C TRP A 37 18.73 0.81 12.10
N LEU A 38 18.04 1.85 12.58
CA LEU A 38 18.54 2.71 13.66
C LEU A 38 18.76 1.93 14.96
N LEU A 39 17.86 1.00 15.30
CA LEU A 39 18.02 0.11 16.46
C LEU A 39 19.29 -0.74 16.34
N GLU A 40 19.57 -1.31 15.16
CA GLU A 40 20.78 -2.09 14.92
C GLU A 40 22.06 -1.24 15.06
N LEU A 41 22.07 -0.04 14.48
CA LEU A 41 23.21 0.87 14.57
C LEU A 41 23.44 1.36 15.99
N SER A 42 22.35 1.69 16.70
CA SER A 42 22.34 2.07 18.10
C SER A 42 22.93 0.97 18.99
N ARG A 43 22.52 -0.30 18.80
CA ARG A 43 23.04 -1.44 19.55
C ARG A 43 24.52 -1.70 19.29
N LYS A 44 25.01 -1.39 18.09
CA LYS A 44 26.43 -1.50 17.72
C LYS A 44 27.24 -0.26 18.11
N ASN A 45 26.64 0.75 18.73
CA ASN A 45 27.26 2.05 19.03
C ASN A 45 27.86 2.75 17.79
N ILE A 46 27.32 2.48 16.60
CA ILE A 46 27.73 3.15 15.35
C ILE A 46 26.96 4.46 15.18
N PHE A 47 25.72 4.50 15.66
CA PHE A 47 24.89 5.70 15.65
C PHE A 47 24.80 6.26 17.08
N PRO A 48 25.10 7.56 17.29
CA PRO A 48 25.27 8.12 18.64
C PRO A 48 23.96 8.42 19.37
N TYR A 49 22.81 8.27 18.69
CA TYR A 49 21.50 8.48 19.30
C TYR A 49 20.83 7.12 19.54
N HIS A 50 20.09 7.01 20.65
CA HIS A 50 19.43 5.76 21.07
C HIS A 50 17.90 5.91 21.23
N GLU A 51 17.43 7.15 21.21
CA GLU A 51 16.04 7.51 21.48
C GLU A 51 15.67 8.80 20.76
N VAL A 52 14.35 9.03 20.63
CA VAL A 52 13.77 10.29 20.20
C VAL A 52 12.98 10.92 21.33
N ARG A 53 13.09 12.24 21.49
CA ARG A 53 12.30 12.99 22.48
C ARG A 53 11.07 13.57 21.79
N VAL A 54 9.90 13.17 22.26
CA VAL A 54 8.60 13.61 21.72
C VAL A 54 7.79 14.33 22.78
N LYS A 55 7.09 15.40 22.40
CA LYS A 55 6.17 16.10 23.30
C LYS A 55 4.80 15.42 23.24
N ARG A 56 4.33 14.87 24.36
CA ARG A 56 3.00 14.24 24.52
C ARG A 56 2.29 14.84 25.71
N HIS A 57 1.08 15.37 25.50
CA HIS A 57 0.26 16.02 26.55
C HIS A 57 1.05 17.03 27.39
N GLY A 58 1.86 17.87 26.73
CA GLY A 58 2.70 18.87 27.39
C GLY A 58 4.00 18.36 28.02
N LYS A 59 4.21 17.04 28.14
CA LYS A 59 5.43 16.43 28.71
C LYS A 59 6.36 15.94 27.61
N VAL A 60 7.67 16.09 27.82
CA VAL A 60 8.69 15.48 26.94
C VAL A 60 8.89 14.04 27.39
N VAL A 61 8.71 13.10 26.47
CA VAL A 61 8.87 11.66 26.69
C VAL A 61 9.96 11.16 25.76
N ALA A 62 10.93 10.44 26.31
CA ALA A 62 11.91 9.70 25.54
C ALA A 62 11.29 8.40 25.02
N VAL A 63 11.49 8.10 23.74
CA VAL A 63 11.07 6.86 23.10
C VAL A 63 12.30 6.23 22.47
N SER A 64 12.73 5.10 23.03
CA SER A 64 13.85 4.34 22.46
C SER A 64 13.49 3.80 21.07
N TYR A 65 14.50 3.55 20.23
CA TYR A 65 14.26 2.88 18.94
C TYR A 65 13.68 1.48 19.11
N ASP A 66 14.03 0.79 20.20
CA ASP A 66 13.46 -0.53 20.52
C ASP A 66 11.95 -0.44 20.82
N ASP A 67 11.55 0.52 21.66
CA ASP A 67 10.15 0.76 21.98
C ASP A 67 9.34 1.15 20.74
N TRP A 68 9.89 2.01 19.89
CA TRP A 68 9.23 2.41 18.66
C TRP A 68 9.08 1.22 17.70
N ASN A 69 10.16 0.46 17.48
CA ASN A 69 10.14 -0.73 16.64
C ASN A 69 9.08 -1.74 17.09
N ARG A 70 9.02 -2.04 18.40
CA ARG A 70 8.02 -2.95 18.98
C ARG A 70 6.59 -2.43 18.87
N LYS A 71 6.38 -1.12 19.05
CA LYS A 71 5.04 -0.52 18.90
C LYS A 71 4.51 -0.69 17.49
N ILE A 72 5.33 -0.44 16.46
CA ILE A 72 4.90 -0.69 15.08
C ILE A 72 4.65 -2.17 14.86
N GLN A 73 5.57 -3.04 15.30
CA GLN A 73 5.46 -4.49 15.16
C GLN A 73 4.16 -5.05 15.73
N ASN A 74 3.77 -4.61 16.92
CA ASN A 74 2.62 -5.15 17.66
C ASN A 74 1.27 -4.59 17.18
N SER A 75 1.28 -3.51 16.41
CA SER A 75 0.08 -2.79 16.00
C SER A 75 -0.19 -2.90 14.50
N PHE A 76 0.83 -2.94 13.63
CA PHE A 76 0.65 -2.81 12.19
C PHE A 76 -0.38 -3.79 11.63
N GLU A 77 -0.15 -5.10 11.73
CA GLU A 77 -1.03 -6.07 11.09
C GLU A 77 -2.45 -6.01 11.66
N LYS A 78 -2.60 -5.76 12.96
CA LYS A 78 -3.91 -5.64 13.62
C LYS A 78 -4.74 -4.48 13.11
N LEU A 79 -4.09 -3.39 12.69
CA LEU A 79 -4.76 -2.17 12.25
C LEU A 79 -4.99 -2.17 10.73
N PHE A 80 -4.04 -2.72 9.96
CA PHE A 80 -4.07 -2.69 8.51
C PHE A 80 -4.72 -3.92 7.87
N HIS A 81 -4.68 -5.10 8.48
CA HIS A 81 -5.29 -6.29 7.88
C HIS A 81 -6.82 -6.26 8.02
N VAL A 82 -7.52 -6.56 6.92
CA VAL A 82 -8.98 -6.75 6.93
C VAL A 82 -9.28 -8.23 7.07
N SER A 83 -9.89 -8.61 8.20
CA SER A 83 -10.20 -10.02 8.51
C SER A 83 -11.14 -10.66 7.48
N GLU A 84 -10.90 -11.94 7.20
CA GLU A 84 -11.81 -12.80 6.42
C GLU A 84 -13.10 -13.10 7.17
N ASP A 85 -13.10 -13.03 8.50
CA ASP A 85 -14.28 -13.18 9.32
C ASP A 85 -15.15 -11.91 9.24
N PRO A 86 -16.38 -12.00 8.69
CA PRO A 86 -17.29 -10.86 8.66
C PRO A 86 -17.77 -10.41 10.04
N SER A 87 -17.60 -11.24 11.06
CA SER A 87 -17.98 -10.97 12.44
C SER A 87 -16.80 -10.54 13.32
N ASP A 88 -15.63 -10.21 12.75
CA ASP A 88 -14.47 -9.74 13.51
C ASP A 88 -14.83 -8.52 14.38
N PRO A 89 -14.80 -8.63 15.71
CA PRO A 89 -15.19 -7.56 16.62
C PRO A 89 -14.22 -6.37 16.59
N ASN A 90 -13.04 -6.53 15.99
CA ASN A 90 -12.05 -5.45 15.87
C ASN A 90 -12.25 -4.58 14.62
N GLU A 91 -13.11 -5.00 13.69
CA GLU A 91 -13.40 -4.21 12.49
C GLU A 91 -14.36 -3.06 12.82
N LYS A 92 -13.86 -1.83 12.71
CA LYS A 92 -14.58 -0.61 13.13
C LYS A 92 -15.63 -0.15 12.12
N HIS A 93 -15.41 -0.46 10.84
CA HIS A 93 -16.30 -0.05 9.75
C HIS A 93 -16.62 -1.25 8.84
N PRO A 94 -17.33 -2.28 9.35
CA PRO A 94 -17.64 -3.47 8.56
C PRO A 94 -18.52 -3.16 7.34
N ASP A 95 -19.27 -2.06 7.39
CA ASP A 95 -20.09 -1.50 6.30
C ASP A 95 -19.27 -0.96 5.13
N LEU A 96 -18.02 -0.56 5.37
CA LEU A 96 -17.10 -0.05 4.34
C LEU A 96 -16.20 -1.15 3.76
N VAL A 97 -16.26 -2.37 4.31
CA VAL A 97 -15.43 -3.49 3.86
C VAL A 97 -15.98 -4.07 2.56
N HIS A 98 -15.36 -3.69 1.44
CA HIS A 98 -15.66 -4.28 0.14
C HIS A 98 -14.89 -5.59 -0.11
N LYS A 99 -13.65 -5.69 0.39
CA LYS A 99 -12.81 -6.89 0.26
C LYS A 99 -12.18 -7.27 1.58
N ARG A 100 -12.06 -8.58 1.79
CA ARG A 100 -11.45 -9.20 2.97
C ARG A 100 -10.19 -9.98 2.59
N GLY A 101 -9.33 -10.24 3.58
CA GLY A 101 -8.03 -10.86 3.35
C GLY A 101 -7.03 -9.94 2.64
N ILE A 102 -7.23 -8.62 2.76
CA ILE A 102 -6.38 -7.58 2.17
C ILE A 102 -5.70 -6.75 3.27
N TYR A 103 -4.77 -5.90 2.87
CA TYR A 103 -4.23 -4.84 3.73
C TYR A 103 -4.79 -3.50 3.25
N LYS A 104 -5.35 -2.75 4.20
CA LYS A 104 -5.85 -1.38 4.03
C LYS A 104 -4.77 -0.50 3.41
N ASP A 105 -5.17 0.45 2.57
CA ASP A 105 -4.23 1.38 1.94
C ASP A 105 -3.72 2.45 2.91
N SER A 106 -4.57 2.83 3.86
CA SER A 106 -4.25 3.69 4.99
C SER A 106 -5.01 3.25 6.24
N TYR A 107 -4.67 3.84 7.39
CA TYR A 107 -5.42 3.65 8.63
C TYR A 107 -5.71 4.98 9.31
N GLY A 108 -6.99 5.27 9.56
CA GLY A 108 -7.45 6.49 10.21
C GLY A 108 -7.43 7.70 9.29
N ALA A 109 -7.70 7.51 8.00
CA ALA A 109 -7.92 8.63 7.08
C ALA A 109 -9.18 9.44 7.48
N SER A 110 -9.23 10.72 7.10
CA SER A 110 -10.41 11.57 7.39
C SER A 110 -11.68 11.06 6.70
N ASN A 111 -11.53 10.45 5.53
CA ASN A 111 -12.57 9.63 4.91
C ASN A 111 -12.25 8.15 5.14
N ALA A 112 -13.01 7.52 6.04
CA ALA A 112 -12.80 6.13 6.43
C ALA A 112 -12.87 5.15 5.24
N TRP A 113 -13.65 5.44 4.19
CA TRP A 113 -13.75 4.56 3.03
C TRP A 113 -12.41 4.42 2.28
N CYS A 114 -11.59 5.48 2.26
CA CYS A 114 -10.28 5.46 1.62
C CYS A 114 -9.32 4.44 2.24
N ASP A 115 -9.48 4.12 3.54
CA ASP A 115 -8.67 3.09 4.20
C ASP A 115 -8.90 1.70 3.59
N TYR A 116 -10.14 1.37 3.18
CA TYR A 116 -10.54 0.02 2.76
C TYR A 116 -10.34 -0.24 1.27
N GLN A 117 -9.76 0.69 0.53
CA GLN A 117 -9.51 0.52 -0.90
C GLN A 117 -8.37 -0.47 -1.15
N LEU A 118 -8.61 -1.46 -2.02
CA LEU A 118 -7.53 -2.33 -2.48
C LEU A 118 -6.67 -1.56 -3.49
N ARG A 119 -5.43 -1.28 -3.09
CA ARG A 119 -4.41 -0.56 -3.87
C ARG A 119 -3.07 -1.30 -3.82
N PRO A 120 -2.14 -1.05 -4.78
CA PRO A 120 -0.88 -1.79 -4.81
C PRO A 120 0.14 -1.36 -3.74
N ASN A 121 -0.13 -0.30 -2.98
CA ASN A 121 0.84 0.36 -2.09
C ASN A 121 1.35 -0.54 -0.95
N PHE A 122 0.53 -1.46 -0.42
CA PHE A 122 0.94 -2.36 0.67
C PHE A 122 2.13 -3.26 0.30
N THR A 123 2.34 -3.51 -1.00
CA THR A 123 3.49 -4.29 -1.49
C THR A 123 4.82 -3.60 -1.19
N ILE A 124 4.83 -2.28 -1.03
CA ILE A 124 6.02 -1.53 -0.62
C ILE A 124 6.40 -1.89 0.81
N ALA A 125 5.42 -1.86 1.72
CA ALA A 125 5.61 -2.25 3.12
C ALA A 125 6.07 -3.71 3.24
N MET A 126 5.48 -4.61 2.46
CA MET A 126 5.89 -6.02 2.39
C MET A 126 7.35 -6.20 1.98
N VAL A 127 7.88 -5.37 1.08
CA VAL A 127 9.28 -5.46 0.63
C VAL A 127 10.25 -4.89 1.66
N VAL A 128 9.92 -3.76 2.28
CA VAL A 128 10.87 -3.04 3.16
C VAL A 128 10.84 -3.53 4.61
N ALA A 129 9.71 -4.08 5.05
CA ALA A 129 9.47 -4.56 6.41
C ALA A 129 8.60 -5.84 6.40
N PRO A 130 9.05 -6.94 5.77
CA PRO A 130 8.27 -8.19 5.69
C PRO A 130 7.91 -8.77 7.05
N GLU A 131 8.68 -8.46 8.11
CA GLU A 131 8.39 -8.93 9.47
C GLU A 131 7.07 -8.41 10.04
N LEU A 132 6.46 -7.40 9.43
CA LEU A 132 5.17 -6.87 9.85
C LEU A 132 3.99 -7.76 9.46
N PHE A 133 4.23 -8.81 8.67
CA PHE A 133 3.17 -9.59 8.03
C PHE A 133 3.28 -11.07 8.41
N THR A 134 2.16 -11.64 8.81
CA THR A 134 1.94 -13.08 8.89
C THR A 134 1.94 -13.63 7.47
N THR A 135 2.75 -14.67 7.23
CA THR A 135 3.02 -15.22 5.90
C THR A 135 1.75 -15.57 5.13
N GLU A 136 0.79 -16.24 5.77
CA GLU A 136 -0.43 -16.74 5.13
C GLU A 136 -1.35 -15.57 4.72
N LYS A 137 -1.50 -14.57 5.59
CA LYS A 137 -2.27 -13.34 5.30
C LYS A 137 -1.62 -12.53 4.20
N ALA A 138 -0.29 -12.40 4.23
CA ALA A 138 0.46 -11.71 3.18
C ALA A 138 0.28 -12.38 1.82
N TRP A 139 0.42 -13.71 1.79
CA TRP A 139 0.26 -14.49 0.58
C TRP A 139 -1.15 -14.33 -0.01
N LYS A 140 -2.18 -14.45 0.84
CA LYS A 140 -3.58 -14.24 0.44
C LYS A 140 -3.83 -12.86 -0.17
N ALA A 141 -3.36 -11.80 0.49
CA ALA A 141 -3.49 -10.43 -0.01
C ALA A 141 -2.77 -10.23 -1.35
N LEU A 142 -1.60 -10.87 -1.52
CA LEU A 142 -0.85 -10.84 -2.77
C LEU A 142 -1.54 -11.61 -3.91
N GLU A 143 -2.23 -12.72 -3.63
CA GLU A 143 -3.07 -13.42 -4.62
C GLU A 143 -4.26 -12.57 -5.05
N ILE A 144 -4.88 -11.85 -4.12
CA ILE A 144 -5.97 -10.91 -4.44
C ILE A 144 -5.43 -9.76 -5.30
N ALA A 145 -4.28 -9.17 -4.96
CA ALA A 145 -3.65 -8.12 -5.74
C ALA A 145 -3.22 -8.62 -7.14
N GLU A 146 -2.69 -9.84 -7.26
CA GLU A 146 -2.40 -10.46 -8.54
C GLU A 146 -3.66 -10.55 -9.42
N LYS A 147 -4.76 -11.04 -8.85
CA LYS A 147 -6.02 -11.23 -9.60
C LYS A 147 -6.69 -9.90 -10.00
N LYS A 148 -6.63 -8.89 -9.14
CA LYS A 148 -7.40 -7.65 -9.29
C LYS A 148 -6.60 -6.49 -9.84
N LEU A 149 -5.33 -6.36 -9.45
CA LEU A 149 -4.53 -5.18 -9.74
C LEU A 149 -3.48 -5.41 -10.83
N LEU A 150 -2.98 -6.63 -11.03
CA LEU A 150 -1.97 -6.88 -12.06
C LEU A 150 -2.55 -6.69 -13.47
N GLY A 151 -2.02 -5.70 -14.18
CA GLY A 151 -2.31 -5.45 -15.59
C GLY A 151 -1.31 -6.12 -16.53
N PRO A 152 -1.43 -5.88 -17.85
CA PRO A 152 -0.49 -6.43 -18.83
C PRO A 152 0.96 -5.96 -18.60
N LEU A 153 1.12 -4.68 -18.22
CA LEU A 153 2.42 -4.06 -17.95
C LEU A 153 2.47 -3.42 -16.56
N GLY A 154 1.42 -2.74 -16.10
CA GLY A 154 1.44 -2.03 -14.81
C GLY A 154 0.53 -2.65 -13.76
N MET A 155 0.59 -2.12 -12.54
CA MET A 155 -0.40 -2.38 -11.50
C MET A 155 -1.48 -1.31 -11.56
N LYS A 156 -2.75 -1.70 -11.64
CA LYS A 156 -3.88 -0.80 -11.47
C LYS A 156 -3.78 -0.11 -10.12
N THR A 157 -3.95 1.20 -10.11
CA THR A 157 -3.81 2.02 -8.90
C THR A 157 -5.00 1.90 -7.94
N LEU A 158 -6.11 1.35 -8.40
CA LEU A 158 -7.31 1.04 -7.63
C LEU A 158 -7.94 -0.24 -8.18
N ASP A 159 -8.60 -0.99 -7.30
CA ASP A 159 -9.38 -2.17 -7.67
C ASP A 159 -10.52 -1.86 -8.66
N PRO A 160 -10.66 -2.63 -9.76
CA PRO A 160 -11.73 -2.44 -10.74
C PRO A 160 -13.16 -2.57 -10.22
N ASP A 161 -13.37 -3.25 -9.09
CA ASP A 161 -14.70 -3.39 -8.51
C ASP A 161 -15.07 -2.16 -7.64
N ASP A 162 -14.14 -1.22 -7.41
CA ASP A 162 -14.39 -0.01 -6.62
C ASP A 162 -15.23 1.02 -7.41
N MET A 163 -16.18 1.67 -6.74
CA MET A 163 -17.13 2.61 -7.35
C MET A 163 -16.48 3.81 -8.06
N VAL A 164 -15.26 4.20 -7.68
CA VAL A 164 -14.55 5.33 -8.32
C VAL A 164 -13.46 4.88 -9.28
N TYR A 165 -13.38 3.59 -9.62
CA TYR A 165 -12.43 3.11 -10.61
C TYR A 165 -12.66 3.75 -11.98
N CYS A 166 -11.61 4.39 -12.50
CA CYS A 166 -11.55 5.11 -13.77
C CYS A 166 -10.19 4.84 -14.43
N GLY A 167 -10.07 3.75 -15.18
CA GLY A 167 -8.77 3.26 -15.70
C GLY A 167 -8.15 4.04 -16.86
N ILE A 168 -8.89 4.90 -17.55
CA ILE A 168 -8.41 5.64 -18.74
C ILE A 168 -8.06 7.07 -18.36
N TYR A 169 -6.77 7.39 -18.31
CA TYR A 169 -6.28 8.74 -17.97
C TYR A 169 -6.17 9.62 -19.21
N ASP A 170 -6.82 10.78 -19.17
CA ASP A 170 -6.66 11.87 -20.13
C ASP A 170 -6.60 13.20 -19.38
N ASN A 171 -5.44 13.85 -19.39
CA ASN A 171 -5.24 15.13 -18.70
C ASN A 171 -5.83 16.32 -19.46
N ALA A 172 -6.01 16.19 -20.78
CA ALA A 172 -6.55 17.25 -21.63
C ALA A 172 -8.08 17.29 -21.59
N LEU A 173 -8.73 16.19 -21.19
CA LEU A 173 -10.17 16.10 -21.05
C LEU A 173 -10.70 17.11 -20.02
N ASP A 174 -11.49 18.10 -20.46
CA ASP A 174 -12.15 19.07 -19.57
C ASP A 174 -13.66 19.11 -19.82
N ASN A 175 -14.38 18.23 -19.13
CA ASN A 175 -15.83 18.06 -19.23
C ASN A 175 -16.50 18.18 -17.86
N ASP A 176 -17.79 17.87 -17.77
CA ASP A 176 -18.55 17.99 -16.53
C ASP A 176 -18.39 16.76 -15.59
N ASN A 177 -17.56 15.77 -15.97
CA ASN A 177 -17.33 14.58 -15.16
C ASN A 177 -16.27 14.85 -14.09
N TYR A 178 -16.73 15.00 -12.84
CA TYR A 178 -15.89 15.23 -11.66
C TYR A 178 -14.69 14.28 -11.55
N ASN A 179 -14.87 12.99 -11.85
CA ASN A 179 -13.85 11.96 -11.65
C ASN A 179 -12.82 11.86 -12.79
N LEU A 180 -13.08 12.47 -13.95
CA LEU A 180 -12.21 12.36 -15.13
C LEU A 180 -11.59 13.69 -15.54
N ALA A 181 -12.31 14.80 -15.36
CA ALA A 181 -11.89 16.09 -15.87
C ALA A 181 -10.51 16.50 -15.32
N ARG A 182 -9.65 16.97 -16.23
CA ARG A 182 -8.25 17.35 -16.00
C ARG A 182 -7.45 16.24 -15.35
N GLY A 183 -7.73 14.99 -15.74
CA GLY A 183 -6.99 13.83 -15.28
C GLY A 183 -7.16 13.51 -13.80
N PHE A 184 -8.29 13.86 -13.18
CA PHE A 184 -8.57 13.61 -11.76
C PHE A 184 -8.37 12.13 -11.39
N ASN A 185 -8.61 11.21 -12.32
CA ASN A 185 -8.41 9.78 -12.15
C ASN A 185 -6.97 9.27 -12.25
N TYR A 186 -5.94 10.13 -12.28
CA TYR A 186 -4.53 9.73 -12.47
C TYR A 186 -4.06 8.56 -11.57
N HIS A 187 -4.64 8.47 -10.36
CA HIS A 187 -4.38 7.43 -9.37
C HIS A 187 -5.63 6.61 -9.00
N GLN A 188 -6.64 6.54 -9.86
CA GLN A 188 -7.93 5.86 -9.60
C GLN A 188 -8.20 4.71 -10.55
N GLY A 189 -7.19 3.96 -10.97
CA GLY A 189 -7.34 2.86 -11.91
C GLY A 189 -6.24 2.74 -12.96
N PRO A 190 -5.64 3.84 -13.48
CA PRO A 190 -4.54 3.73 -14.44
C PRO A 190 -3.44 2.80 -13.92
N GLU A 191 -2.83 2.07 -14.85
CA GLU A 191 -1.79 1.09 -14.56
C GLU A 191 -0.44 1.78 -14.47
N TRP A 192 0.20 1.70 -13.30
CA TRP A 192 1.52 2.26 -13.06
C TRP A 192 2.59 1.18 -13.11
N LEU A 193 3.75 1.49 -13.69
CA LEU A 193 4.82 0.49 -13.90
C LEU A 193 5.65 0.23 -12.64
N TRP A 194 6.07 1.27 -11.92
CA TRP A 194 6.97 1.08 -10.77
C TRP A 194 6.41 0.19 -9.64
N PRO A 195 5.09 0.14 -9.33
CA PRO A 195 4.56 -0.76 -8.31
C PRO A 195 4.69 -2.25 -8.68
N ILE A 196 4.86 -2.59 -9.97
CA ILE A 196 5.14 -3.98 -10.39
C ILE A 196 6.39 -4.51 -9.71
N GLY A 197 7.44 -3.70 -9.62
CA GLY A 197 8.68 -4.10 -8.97
C GLY A 197 8.47 -4.49 -7.51
N TYR A 198 7.69 -3.71 -6.77
CA TYR A 198 7.36 -4.01 -5.38
C TYR A 198 6.47 -5.24 -5.25
N PHE A 199 5.42 -5.34 -6.09
CA PHE A 199 4.53 -6.51 -6.12
C PHE A 199 5.30 -7.81 -6.39
N LEU A 200 6.13 -7.87 -7.44
CA LEU A 200 6.90 -9.07 -7.79
C LEU A 200 7.93 -9.44 -6.71
N ARG A 201 8.60 -8.44 -6.11
CA ARG A 201 9.52 -8.67 -4.99
C ARG A 201 8.81 -9.22 -3.76
N ALA A 202 7.63 -8.68 -3.42
CA ALA A 202 6.82 -9.20 -2.33
C ALA A 202 6.35 -10.64 -2.60
N LYS A 203 5.82 -10.93 -3.80
CA LYS A 203 5.46 -12.30 -4.22
C LYS A 203 6.62 -13.27 -4.06
N LEU A 204 7.81 -12.93 -4.56
CA LEU A 204 9.00 -13.79 -4.46
C LEU A 204 9.48 -13.98 -3.01
N HIS A 205 9.34 -12.98 -2.15
CA HIS A 205 9.70 -13.11 -0.74
C HIS A 205 8.76 -14.09 -0.03
N PHE A 206 7.45 -13.84 -0.08
CA PHE A 206 6.46 -14.66 0.62
C PHE A 206 6.30 -16.05 -0.02
N SER A 207 6.51 -16.21 -1.33
CA SER A 207 6.45 -17.55 -1.95
C SER A 207 7.48 -18.51 -1.36
N LYS A 208 8.67 -18.01 -0.99
CA LYS A 208 9.73 -18.83 -0.36
C LYS A 208 9.30 -19.34 1.02
N LEU A 209 8.54 -18.54 1.75
CA LEU A 209 8.00 -18.89 3.05
C LEU A 209 6.82 -19.88 2.93
N MET A 210 6.07 -19.81 1.82
CA MET A 210 4.97 -20.76 1.53
C MET A 210 5.46 -22.14 1.05
N GLY A 211 6.71 -22.25 0.58
CA GLY A 211 7.32 -23.52 0.17
C GLY A 211 7.74 -23.59 -1.32
N PRO A 212 8.40 -24.70 -1.71
CA PRO A 212 9.08 -24.81 -3.00
C PRO A 212 8.12 -24.80 -4.20
N GLU A 213 6.93 -25.42 -4.08
CA GLU A 213 5.94 -25.45 -5.16
C GLU A 213 5.41 -24.04 -5.48
N THR A 214 4.99 -23.30 -4.44
CA THR A 214 4.54 -21.91 -4.55
C THR A 214 5.63 -21.01 -5.11
N THR A 215 6.88 -21.24 -4.71
CA THR A 215 8.05 -20.53 -5.26
C THR A 215 8.23 -20.77 -6.74
N ALA A 216 8.17 -22.03 -7.20
CA ALA A 216 8.32 -22.36 -8.61
C ALA A 216 7.24 -21.68 -9.47
N LYS A 217 5.98 -21.75 -9.05
CA LYS A 217 4.84 -21.04 -9.69
C LYS A 217 5.07 -19.53 -9.74
N THR A 218 5.59 -18.94 -8.66
CA THR A 218 5.87 -17.50 -8.58
C THR A 218 7.02 -17.08 -9.50
N ILE A 219 8.08 -17.89 -9.62
CA ILE A 219 9.18 -17.61 -10.56
C ILE A 219 8.66 -17.62 -12.00
N PHE A 220 7.77 -18.56 -12.35
CA PHE A 220 7.14 -18.59 -13.66
C PHE A 220 6.29 -17.33 -13.93
N LEU A 221 5.47 -16.92 -12.98
CA LEU A 221 4.71 -15.66 -13.05
C LEU A 221 5.64 -14.46 -13.28
N VAL A 222 6.70 -14.31 -12.48
CA VAL A 222 7.66 -13.21 -12.59
C VAL A 222 8.29 -13.16 -13.98
N LYS A 223 8.74 -14.30 -14.51
CA LYS A 223 9.31 -14.39 -15.87
C LYS A 223 8.31 -13.94 -16.93
N ASN A 224 7.05 -14.36 -16.82
CA ASN A 224 6.00 -13.97 -17.77
C ASN A 224 5.64 -12.48 -17.71
N VAL A 225 5.63 -11.87 -16.51
CA VAL A 225 5.39 -10.44 -16.36
C VAL A 225 6.56 -9.65 -16.96
N LEU A 226 7.79 -10.02 -16.61
CA LEU A 226 8.99 -9.32 -17.07
C LEU A 226 9.25 -9.51 -18.57
N SER A 227 8.87 -10.64 -19.18
CA SER A 227 9.00 -10.84 -20.63
C SER A 227 8.13 -9.85 -21.42
N ARG A 228 6.93 -9.51 -20.93
CA ARG A 228 6.08 -8.47 -21.55
C ARG A 228 6.71 -7.08 -21.48
N HIS A 229 7.37 -6.77 -20.37
CA HIS A 229 8.12 -5.51 -20.23
C HIS A 229 9.30 -5.45 -21.18
N TYR A 230 10.04 -6.56 -21.31
CA TYR A 230 11.15 -6.68 -22.26
C TYR A 230 10.68 -6.42 -23.69
N VAL A 231 9.61 -7.09 -24.14
CA VAL A 231 9.01 -6.86 -25.47
C VAL A 231 8.55 -5.41 -25.67
N HIS A 232 8.09 -4.73 -24.60
CA HIS A 232 7.70 -3.32 -24.70
C HIS A 232 8.91 -2.38 -24.85
N LEU A 233 10.04 -2.70 -24.22
CA LEU A 233 11.27 -1.91 -24.31
C LEU A 233 12.03 -2.09 -25.64
N GLU A 234 11.77 -3.17 -26.38
CA GLU A 234 12.35 -3.41 -27.71
C GLU A 234 11.66 -2.65 -28.84
N ARG A 235 10.54 -1.96 -28.58
CA ARG A 235 9.78 -1.16 -29.55
C ARG A 235 10.21 0.30 -29.51
#